data_AF-A0A3G7TM64-F1
#
_entry.id   AF-A0A3G7TM64-F1
#
_cell.length_a   1.000
_cell.length_b   1.000
_cell.length_c   1.000
_cell.angle_alpha   90.00
_cell.angle_beta   90.00
_cell.angle_gamma   90.00
#
_symmetry.space_group_name_H-M   'P 1'
#
loop_
_entity.id
_entity.type
_entity.pdbx_description
1 polymer ?
#
loop_
_entity_poly.entity_id
_entity_poly.type
_entity_poly.pdbx_seq_one_letter_code
_entity_poly.pdbx_strand_id
1 'polypeptide(L)'
;MIDHQTSRFTPVDTHDADAPVFYLDSSAPLSDLAACAAHRFTVVRDLMDSLSTLNLKDISDCDLARVTRGVHLLTREGCAVLEVIQWRTAQEA
;
A
#
# COMPACT_ATOMS: atom_id res chain seq x y z
N MET A 1 -28.47 16.50 -0.85
CA MET A 1 -27.27 17.26 -1.26
C MET A 1 -26.21 16.93 -0.23
N ILE A 2 -25.38 15.92 -0.50
CA ILE A 2 -24.30 15.51 0.40
C ILE A 2 -23.04 16.10 -0.21
N ASP A 3 -22.49 17.11 0.43
CA ASP A 3 -21.23 17.73 0.04
C ASP A 3 -20.15 16.65 -0.06
N HIS A 4 -19.79 16.27 -1.29
CA HIS A 4 -18.61 15.43 -1.57
C HIS A 4 -17.36 16.29 -1.46
N GLN A 5 -17.11 16.87 -0.28
CA GLN A 5 -15.81 17.43 0.01
C GLN A 5 -14.83 16.26 0.02
N THR A 6 -14.11 16.08 -1.08
CA THR A 6 -13.01 15.11 -1.17
C THR A 6 -12.00 15.50 -0.12
N SER A 7 -12.04 14.82 1.01
CA SER A 7 -11.07 15.01 2.09
C SER A 7 -9.68 14.84 1.50
N ARG A 8 -8.82 15.85 1.69
CA ARG A 8 -7.40 15.79 1.34
C ARG A 8 -6.75 14.50 1.85
N PHE A 9 -7.20 14.01 3.00
CA PHE A 9 -6.72 12.78 3.61
C PHE A 9 -7.75 11.67 3.42
N THR A 10 -7.39 10.64 2.66
CA THR A 10 -8.18 9.43 2.45
C THR A 10 -7.71 8.36 3.42
N PRO A 11 -8.60 7.72 4.20
CA PRO A 11 -8.20 6.63 5.08
C PRO A 11 -7.67 5.46 4.25
N VAL A 12 -6.54 4.91 4.69
CA VAL A 12 -6.02 3.66 4.13
C VAL A 12 -6.49 2.55 5.04
N ASP A 13 -7.20 1.59 4.48
CA ASP A 13 -7.54 0.38 5.22
C ASP A 13 -6.25 -0.45 5.37
N THR A 14 -5.86 -0.69 6.62
CA THR A 14 -4.71 -1.51 7.04
C THR A 14 -5.14 -2.79 7.79
N HIS A 15 -6.43 -3.00 8.06
CA HIS A 15 -7.01 -4.13 8.82
C HIS A 15 -6.37 -4.38 10.21
N ASP A 16 -5.79 -3.36 10.83
CA ASP A 16 -5.11 -3.44 12.12
C ASP A 16 -5.85 -2.71 13.26
N ALA A 17 -6.88 -1.92 12.94
CA ALA A 17 -7.67 -1.17 13.90
C ALA A 17 -9.12 -0.96 13.42
N ASP A 18 -10.05 -0.78 14.38
CA ASP A 18 -11.47 -0.49 14.10
C ASP A 18 -11.69 0.91 13.49
N ALA A 19 -10.79 1.85 13.80
CA ALA A 19 -10.81 3.21 13.27
C ALA A 19 -9.55 3.47 12.42
N PRO A 20 -9.67 4.18 11.29
CA PRO A 20 -8.52 4.48 10.45
C PRO A 20 -7.56 5.43 11.18
N VAL A 21 -6.32 4.99 11.33
CA VAL A 21 -5.22 5.79 11.90
C VAL A 21 -4.19 6.19 10.84
N PHE A 22 -4.16 5.48 9.72
CA PHE A 22 -3.27 5.78 8.59
C PHE A 22 -4.04 6.45 7.46
N TYR A 23 -3.51 7.57 6.98
CA TYR A 23 -4.16 8.42 5.97
C TYR A 23 -3.20 8.76 4.84
N LEU A 24 -3.73 8.72 3.62
CA LEU A 24 -3.06 9.12 2.40
C LEU A 24 -3.44 10.56 2.04
N ASP A 25 -2.46 11.43 1.80
CA ASP A 25 -2.69 12.75 1.19
C ASP A 25 -3.04 12.59 -0.29
N SER A 26 -4.34 12.55 -0.61
CA SER A 26 -4.84 12.37 -1.97
C SER A 26 -4.56 13.57 -2.88
N SER A 27 -4.21 14.73 -2.30
CA SER A 27 -3.87 15.96 -3.01
C SER A 27 -2.39 16.11 -3.34
N ALA A 28 -1.51 15.22 -2.82
CA ALA A 28 -0.08 15.26 -3.08
C ALA A 28 0.25 15.17 -4.59
N PRO A 29 1.40 15.68 -5.07
CA PRO A 29 1.76 15.59 -6.49
C PRO A 29 1.69 14.15 -7.03
N LEU A 30 1.20 13.96 -8.26
CA LEU A 30 1.09 12.62 -8.87
C LEU A 30 2.44 11.90 -8.95
N SER A 31 3.54 12.64 -9.14
CA SER A 31 4.91 12.11 -9.11
C SER A 31 5.25 11.51 -7.76
N ASP A 32 4.87 12.19 -6.68
CA ASP A 32 5.19 11.78 -5.32
C ASP A 32 4.32 10.58 -4.92
N LEU A 33 3.04 10.59 -5.31
CA LEU A 33 2.16 9.43 -5.18
C LEU A 33 2.72 8.22 -5.93
N ALA A 34 3.16 8.40 -7.19
CA ALA A 34 3.72 7.32 -7.98
C ALA A 34 5.01 6.76 -7.37
N ALA A 35 5.92 7.62 -6.92
CA ALA A 35 7.13 7.20 -6.21
C ALA A 35 6.81 6.46 -4.90
N CYS A 36 5.80 6.94 -4.16
CA CYS A 36 5.31 6.36 -2.92
C CYS A 36 4.73 4.94 -3.13
N ALA A 37 3.97 4.71 -4.20
CA ALA A 37 3.49 3.38 -4.59
C ALA A 37 4.64 2.48 -5.08
N ALA A 38 5.49 3.00 -5.97
CA ALA A 38 6.61 2.25 -6.54
C ALA A 38 7.60 1.76 -5.48
N HIS A 39 7.86 2.56 -4.45
CA HIS A 39 8.72 2.18 -3.33
C HIS A 39 8.14 0.98 -2.57
N ARG A 40 6.84 0.98 -2.27
CA ARG A 40 6.17 -0.15 -1.58
C ARG A 40 6.23 -1.43 -2.40
N PHE A 41 5.90 -1.35 -3.68
CA PHE A 41 5.97 -2.52 -4.56
C PHE A 41 7.39 -3.01 -4.78
N THR A 42 8.39 -2.13 -4.72
CA THR A 42 9.80 -2.53 -4.74
C THR A 42 10.15 -3.35 -3.50
N VAL A 43 9.81 -2.88 -2.30
CA VAL A 43 10.05 -3.65 -1.07
C VAL A 43 9.30 -4.99 -1.09
N VAL A 44 8.04 -5.00 -1.55
CA VAL A 44 7.26 -6.24 -1.72
C VAL A 44 7.97 -7.21 -2.65
N ARG A 45 8.41 -6.73 -3.82
CA ARG A 45 9.16 -7.55 -4.79
C ARG A 45 10.42 -8.11 -4.18
N ASP A 46 11.24 -7.30 -3.53
CA ASP A 46 12.52 -7.73 -2.95
C ASP A 46 12.31 -8.78 -1.83
N LEU A 47 11.24 -8.65 -1.05
CA LEU A 47 10.84 -9.66 -0.05
C LEU A 47 10.36 -10.97 -0.70
N MET A 48 9.58 -10.89 -1.76
CA MET A 48 9.11 -12.06 -2.51
C MET A 48 10.25 -12.77 -3.24
N ASP A 49 11.19 -12.03 -3.82
CA ASP A 49 12.39 -12.56 -4.46
C ASP A 49 13.25 -13.30 -3.42
N SER A 50 13.38 -12.72 -2.21
CA SER A 50 14.05 -13.38 -1.08
C SER A 50 13.35 -14.71 -0.72
N LEU A 51 12.02 -14.73 -0.61
CA LEU A 51 11.28 -15.96 -0.32
C LEU A 51 11.38 -17.00 -1.44
N SER A 52 11.46 -16.57 -2.70
CA SER A 52 11.55 -17.49 -3.85
C SER A 52 12.90 -18.20 -3.94
N THR A 53 13.95 -17.61 -3.36
CA THR A 53 15.33 -18.14 -3.41
C THR A 53 15.76 -18.82 -2.10
N LEU A 54 15.03 -18.61 -1.00
CA LEU A 54 15.29 -19.26 0.28
C LEU A 54 14.89 -20.74 0.26
N ASN A 55 15.68 -21.57 0.95
CA ASN A 55 15.26 -22.92 1.28
C ASN A 55 14.24 -22.85 2.44
N LEU A 56 12.95 -22.95 2.10
CA LEU A 56 11.85 -22.84 3.06
C LEU A 56 11.67 -24.07 3.95
N LYS A 57 12.44 -25.16 3.73
CA LYS A 57 12.25 -26.44 4.45
C LYS A 57 12.41 -26.32 5.97
N ASP A 58 13.19 -25.36 6.45
CA ASP A 58 13.46 -25.13 7.87
C ASP A 58 13.16 -23.68 8.30
N ILE A 59 12.34 -22.95 7.52
CA ILE A 59 11.95 -21.59 7.92
C ILE A 59 11.02 -21.66 9.13
N SER A 60 11.26 -20.80 10.12
CA SER A 60 10.34 -20.62 11.24
C SER A 60 9.00 -20.09 10.73
N ASP A 61 7.90 -20.73 11.15
CA ASP A 61 6.54 -20.24 10.87
C ASP A 61 6.35 -18.78 11.32
N CYS A 62 7.02 -18.38 12.41
CA CYS A 62 6.97 -17.01 12.88
C CYS A 62 7.65 -16.03 11.91
N ASP A 63 8.73 -16.44 11.26
CA ASP A 63 9.47 -15.60 10.33
C ASP A 63 8.72 -15.47 9.01
N LEU A 64 8.20 -16.58 8.48
CA LEU A 64 7.33 -16.56 7.31
C LEU A 64 6.11 -15.67 7.56
N ALA A 65 5.41 -15.86 8.68
CA ALA A 65 4.24 -15.06 9.02
C ALA A 65 4.57 -13.56 9.18
N ARG A 66 5.76 -13.21 9.70
CA ARG A 66 6.18 -11.81 9.83
C ARG A 66 6.43 -11.17 8.46
N VAL A 67 7.12 -11.87 7.56
CA VAL A 67 7.36 -11.40 6.19
C VAL A 67 6.04 -11.27 5.43
N THR A 68 5.17 -12.28 5.49
CA THR A 68 3.86 -12.23 4.82
C THR A 68 3.00 -11.08 5.32
N ARG A 69 2.98 -10.79 6.62
CA ARG A 69 2.28 -9.61 7.17
C ARG A 69 2.84 -8.30 6.62
N GLY A 70 4.16 -8.16 6.56
CA GLY A 70 4.80 -6.97 5.99
C GLY A 70 4.46 -6.77 4.52
N VAL A 71 4.51 -7.85 3.73
CA VAL A 71 4.14 -7.81 2.31
C VAL A 71 2.67 -7.46 2.14
N HIS A 72 1.79 -8.07 2.93
CA HIS A 72 0.37 -7.78 2.89
C HIS A 72 0.12 -6.28 3.12
N LEU A 73 0.67 -5.71 4.20
CA LEU A 73 0.50 -4.30 4.53
C LEU A 73 1.04 -3.36 3.44
N LEU A 74 2.27 -3.59 2.98
CA LEU A 74 2.88 -2.75 1.92
C LEU A 74 2.12 -2.84 0.60
N THR A 75 1.61 -4.02 0.24
CA THR A 75 0.80 -4.21 -0.97
C THR A 75 -0.48 -3.39 -0.89
N ARG A 76 -1.17 -3.44 0.26
CA ARG A 76 -2.41 -2.68 0.46
C ARG A 76 -2.20 -1.18 0.40
N GLU A 77 -1.18 -0.68 1.09
CA GLU A 77 -0.83 0.73 1.02
C GLU A 77 -0.47 1.14 -0.42
N GLY A 78 0.27 0.30 -1.16
CA GLY A 78 0.61 0.55 -2.55
C GLY A 78 -0.63 0.64 -3.45
N CYS A 79 -1.58 -0.29 -3.27
CA CYS A 79 -2.85 -0.29 -3.99
C CYS A 79 -3.69 0.96 -3.68
N ALA A 80 -3.81 1.35 -2.42
CA ALA A 80 -4.54 2.55 -2.03
C ALA A 80 -3.98 3.82 -2.70
N VAL A 81 -2.65 3.92 -2.83
CA VAL A 81 -2.02 5.03 -3.56
C VAL A 81 -2.31 4.96 -5.07
N LEU A 82 -2.27 3.77 -5.67
CA LEU A 82 -2.62 3.59 -7.08
C LEU A 82 -4.08 3.95 -7.38
N GLU A 83 -5.01 3.62 -6.49
CA GLU A 83 -6.43 3.98 -6.64
C GLU A 83 -6.63 5.49 -6.71
N VAL A 84 -5.92 6.26 -5.86
CA VAL A 84 -5.94 7.73 -5.92
C VAL A 84 -5.35 8.24 -7.23
N ILE A 85 -4.21 7.69 -7.68
CA ILE A 85 -3.59 8.07 -8.95
C ILE A 85 -4.58 7.84 -10.09
N GLN A 86 -5.17 6.64 -10.18
CA GLN A 86 -6.13 6.28 -11.22
C GLN A 86 -7.33 7.22 -11.22
N TRP A 87 -7.92 7.49 -10.05
CA TRP A 87 -9.05 8.39 -9.89
C TRP A 87 -8.71 9.83 -10.36
N ARG A 88 -7.51 10.32 -10.07
CA ARG A 88 -7.08 11.66 -10.53
C ARG A 88 -6.82 11.70 -12.02
N THR A 89 -6.11 10.71 -12.56
CA THR A 89 -5.84 10.64 -14.01
C THR A 89 -7.11 10.49 -14.83
N ALA A 90 -8.15 9.85 -14.29
CA ALA A 90 -9.44 9.70 -14.96
C ALA A 90 -10.26 11.01 -14.98
N GLN A 91 -9.98 11.98 -14.11
CA GLN A 91 -10.64 13.29 -14.10
C GLN A 91 -9.95 14.31 -15.03
N GLU A 92 -8.70 14.07 -15.38
CA GLU A 92 -7.91 14.90 -16.29
C GLU A 92 -8.08 14.48 -17.77
N ALA A 93 -8.81 13.39 -18.04
CA ALA A 93 -9.09 12.81 -19.36
C ALA A 93 -10.46 13.25 -19.91
#